data_AF-A0A960SP49-F1
#
_entry.id   AF-A0A960SP49-F1
#
_cell.length_a   1.000
_cell.length_b   1.000
_cell.length_c   1.000
_cell.angle_alpha   90.00
_cell.angle_beta   90.00
_cell.angle_gamma   90.00
#
_symmetry.space_group_name_H-M   'P 1'
#
loop_
_entity.id
_entity.type
_entity.pdbx_description
1 polymer ?
#
loop_
_entity_poly.entity_id
_entity_poly.type
_entity_poly.pdbx_seq_one_letter_code
_entity_poly.pdbx_strand_id
1 'polypeptide(L)'
;GTTVASAFIDMPALRFDAPRFGLTWMNIDGKLDGNRELLSATVNRINWQPGEYLILRWANFNQDGDAMTEQGLGIADIRFSGTLVSSVLTVGTTGQGTVERVPDKAFYAIGEPVELTAVPGRWHAFAQWTDGDLSNPRVVTVEGNATYTAAFEPTEPLETLELGGVTRLAPVGMPAVFVNNAFVPEGPVEHRGSVTVALQTTLPGGTLLYTLDGSDPAVSARLYDVPFEVSRNATVRAVAYDAAFSQAVQTDPIEVRVLPTLHAFTRGGGSVFVDPPAGSYGPEQSAVVTAVPDEGWEFLYWFGDVPMDQTETHQVVLTMTSSLCLEAVFGTGFSTGVIGSGEIHQSPAGDLYPYGTVVRLCAVPASGDAFARWGNAAAGTANPLEFVVDQPGRTVTVIFATLTDNRKSLVVLPLGAGSVLMEPAGNAFARGTRVTLTPVPAPGQVFTGWDDPTEAVSPLVITIGESRVIPAHFTQRPRLQFDDCRPIRSGGPLRLRIEGAPWETDVRLQSSVELQDWSLVDSAIARHGRAQISDWREFAPATRYYRLGP
;
A
#
# COMPACT_ATOMS: atom_id res chain seq x y z
N GLY A 1 50.40 -0.17 37.70
CA GLY A 1 49.13 -0.62 37.10
C GLY A 1 49.47 -1.70 36.10
N THR A 2 48.97 -2.90 36.37
CA THR A 2 48.84 -4.06 35.46
C THR A 2 50.08 -4.52 34.70
N THR A 3 50.85 -5.35 35.41
CA THR A 3 51.66 -6.46 34.91
C THR A 3 50.85 -7.32 33.92
N VAL A 4 51.35 -7.48 32.69
CA VAL A 4 51.00 -8.65 31.86
C VAL A 4 52.11 -9.67 32.09
N ALA A 5 51.80 -10.71 32.86
CA ALA A 5 52.64 -11.87 32.99
C ALA A 5 52.54 -12.66 31.68
N SER A 6 53.56 -12.59 30.83
CA SER A 6 53.73 -13.56 29.75
C SER A 6 54.33 -14.82 30.35
N ALA A 7 53.53 -15.88 30.41
CA ALA A 7 53.99 -17.21 30.76
C ALA A 7 55.05 -17.63 29.72
N PHE A 8 56.28 -17.78 30.18
CA PHE A 8 57.32 -18.47 29.45
C PHE A 8 56.96 -19.95 29.48
N ILE A 9 56.67 -20.54 28.32
CA ILE A 9 56.74 -21.99 28.19
C ILE A 9 58.18 -22.28 27.78
N ASP A 10 58.90 -22.97 28.65
CA ASP A 10 60.24 -23.48 28.41
C ASP A 10 60.21 -24.38 27.19
N MET A 11 60.79 -23.93 26.08
CA MET A 11 61.46 -24.86 25.20
C MET A 11 62.84 -25.14 25.80
N PRO A 12 63.34 -26.40 25.72
CA PRO A 12 64.74 -26.62 26.03
C PRO A 12 65.54 -25.67 25.15
N ALA A 13 66.37 -24.83 25.78
CA ALA A 13 67.29 -23.99 25.05
C ALA A 13 68.02 -24.90 24.05
N LEU A 14 68.01 -24.53 22.76
CA LEU A 14 68.97 -25.11 21.82
C LEU A 14 70.34 -24.72 22.35
N ARG A 15 70.90 -25.62 23.16
CA ARG A 15 72.15 -25.41 23.88
C ARG A 15 73.25 -25.71 22.88
N PHE A 16 73.70 -24.68 22.21
CA PHE A 16 74.96 -24.73 21.51
C PHE A 16 76.03 -24.64 22.59
N ASP A 17 76.83 -25.69 22.76
CA ASP A 17 78.05 -25.59 23.55
C ASP A 17 78.96 -24.60 22.81
N ALA A 18 79.07 -23.39 23.36
CA ALA A 18 79.97 -22.38 22.80
C ALA A 18 81.41 -22.90 22.87
N PRO A 19 82.24 -22.71 21.82
CA PRO A 19 83.65 -22.98 21.94
C PRO A 19 84.26 -22.11 23.04
N ARG A 20 85.16 -22.68 23.84
CA ARG A 20 85.88 -21.96 24.89
C ARG A 20 87.01 -21.14 24.23
N PHE A 21 86.89 -19.81 24.26
CA PHE A 21 87.98 -18.94 23.83
C PHE A 21 89.01 -18.80 24.95
N GLY A 22 90.21 -19.36 24.77
CA GLY A 22 91.35 -19.10 25.65
C GLY A 22 92.00 -17.77 25.25
N LEU A 23 91.91 -16.74 26.10
CA LEU A 23 92.47 -15.43 25.79
C LEU A 23 93.91 -15.30 26.31
N THR A 24 94.85 -15.06 25.40
CA THR A 24 95.97 -14.12 25.67
C THR A 24 95.57 -12.78 25.06
N TRP A 25 95.43 -11.76 25.90
CA TRP A 25 95.05 -10.37 25.61
C TRP A 25 95.12 -9.94 24.13
N MET A 26 94.02 -10.13 23.40
CA MET A 26 93.76 -9.47 22.11
C MET A 26 92.32 -8.95 22.11
N ASN A 27 92.14 -7.69 21.71
CA ASN A 27 90.82 -7.14 21.39
C ASN A 27 90.20 -7.98 20.27
N ILE A 28 89.13 -8.70 20.57
CA ILE A 28 88.31 -9.35 19.54
C ILE A 28 87.52 -8.24 18.85
N ASP A 29 88.13 -7.61 17.85
CA ASP A 29 87.37 -6.81 16.90
C ASP A 29 86.65 -7.77 15.94
N GLY A 30 85.35 -7.94 16.15
CA GLY A 30 84.49 -8.77 15.29
C GLY A 30 84.40 -8.28 13.84
N LYS A 31 85.01 -7.14 13.50
CA LYS A 31 85.07 -6.63 12.14
C LYS A 31 86.22 -7.19 11.30
N LEU A 32 87.25 -7.79 11.89
CA LEU A 32 88.36 -8.41 11.15
C LEU A 32 88.00 -9.83 10.69
N ASP A 33 88.18 -10.14 9.39
CA ASP A 33 87.79 -11.43 8.81
C ASP A 33 88.48 -12.64 9.47
N GLY A 34 89.70 -12.47 9.99
CA GLY A 34 90.45 -13.52 10.71
C GLY A 34 89.89 -13.87 12.10
N ASN A 35 88.98 -13.06 12.65
CA ASN A 35 88.37 -13.26 13.98
C ASN A 35 86.95 -13.83 13.90
N ARG A 36 86.47 -14.18 12.70
CA ARG A 36 85.10 -14.66 12.46
C ARG A 36 85.12 -16.16 12.16
N GLU A 37 84.70 -16.98 13.11
CA GLU A 37 84.43 -18.41 12.85
C GLU A 37 82.97 -18.62 12.44
N LEU A 38 82.75 -19.54 11.49
CA LEU A 38 81.42 -19.93 11.06
C LEU A 38 80.78 -20.85 12.13
N LEU A 39 79.80 -20.31 12.85
CA LEU A 39 78.92 -21.11 13.71
C LEU A 39 77.86 -21.77 12.83
N SER A 40 77.92 -23.11 12.73
CA SER A 40 76.90 -23.89 12.02
C SER A 40 76.26 -24.89 12.97
N ALA A 41 74.94 -25.00 12.89
CA ALA A 41 74.19 -26.04 13.56
C ALA A 41 73.04 -26.50 12.67
N THR A 42 72.86 -27.81 12.55
CA THR A 42 71.76 -28.40 11.79
C THR A 42 70.54 -28.54 12.72
N VAL A 43 69.49 -27.78 12.46
CA VAL A 43 68.21 -27.89 13.17
C VAL A 43 67.29 -28.79 12.36
N ASN A 44 67.00 -30.00 12.84
CA ASN A 44 66.24 -30.99 12.08
C ASN A 44 64.71 -30.77 12.09
N ARG A 45 64.21 -29.76 12.81
CA ARG A 45 62.80 -29.34 12.81
C ARG A 45 62.64 -27.96 13.45
N ILE A 46 62.03 -27.03 12.72
CA ILE A 46 61.50 -25.77 13.27
C ILE A 46 60.01 -25.77 12.92
N ASN A 47 59.14 -25.77 13.93
CA ASN A 47 57.70 -25.62 13.74
C ASN A 47 57.36 -24.17 14.08
N TRP A 48 56.96 -23.37 13.10
CA TRP A 48 56.85 -21.92 13.22
C TRP A 48 55.42 -21.50 12.84
N GLN A 49 54.70 -20.85 13.74
CA GLN A 49 53.37 -20.31 13.44
C GLN A 49 53.44 -18.85 12.94
N PRO A 50 52.46 -18.41 12.11
CA PRO A 50 52.40 -17.01 11.67
C PRO A 50 52.34 -16.04 12.85
N GLY A 51 53.26 -15.05 12.87
CA GLY A 51 53.32 -14.01 13.92
C GLY A 51 54.34 -14.27 15.03
N GLU A 52 55.01 -15.42 15.04
CA GLU A 52 56.08 -15.70 16.00
C GLU A 52 57.45 -15.17 15.54
N TYR A 53 58.33 -14.87 16.48
CA TYR A 53 59.70 -14.39 16.23
C TYR A 53 60.73 -15.42 16.66
N LEU A 54 61.76 -15.63 15.83
CA LEU A 54 62.94 -16.39 16.24
C LEU A 54 63.84 -15.51 17.12
N ILE A 55 63.99 -15.86 18.39
CA ILE A 55 64.88 -15.15 19.32
C ILE A 55 66.15 -15.96 19.50
N LEU A 56 67.28 -15.42 19.05
CA LEU A 56 68.60 -15.97 19.33
C LEU A 56 69.14 -15.31 20.59
N ARG A 57 69.44 -16.10 21.63
CA ARG A 57 70.10 -15.62 22.85
C ARG A 57 71.51 -16.16 22.89
N TRP A 58 72.48 -15.28 23.10
CA TRP A 58 73.87 -15.65 23.34
C TRP A 58 74.30 -15.12 24.71
N ALA A 59 75.24 -15.82 25.33
CA ALA A 59 75.90 -15.39 26.55
C ALA A 59 77.41 -15.44 26.31
N ASN A 60 78.10 -14.37 26.67
CA ASN A 60 79.56 -14.32 26.63
C ASN A 60 80.07 -14.83 27.97
N PHE A 61 80.98 -15.80 27.99
CA PHE A 61 81.51 -16.38 29.23
C PHE A 61 83.01 -16.12 29.33
N ASN A 62 83.50 -15.81 30.53
CA ASN A 62 84.94 -15.75 30.78
C ASN A 62 85.54 -17.17 30.87
N GLN A 63 86.86 -17.26 31.09
CA GLN A 63 87.60 -18.52 31.13
C GLN A 63 87.16 -19.46 32.28
N ASP A 64 86.46 -18.91 33.28
CA ASP A 64 85.93 -19.61 34.45
C ASP A 64 84.43 -19.98 34.29
N GLY A 65 83.80 -19.60 33.18
CA GLY A 65 82.41 -19.92 32.87
C GLY A 65 81.37 -18.93 33.38
N ASP A 66 81.79 -17.76 33.88
CA ASP A 66 80.90 -16.71 34.35
C ASP A 66 80.49 -15.75 33.22
N ALA A 67 79.23 -15.34 33.21
CA ALA A 67 78.68 -14.47 32.17
C ALA A 67 79.27 -13.04 32.25
N MET A 68 79.92 -12.61 31.18
CA MET A 68 80.48 -11.27 31.02
C MET A 68 79.39 -10.31 30.55
N THR A 69 79.18 -9.20 31.27
CA THR A 69 78.24 -8.14 30.87
C THR A 69 78.89 -7.23 29.84
N GLU A 70 78.28 -7.18 28.65
CA GLU A 70 78.55 -6.22 27.58
C GLU A 70 79.97 -6.18 26.99
N GLN A 71 80.23 -7.08 26.03
CA GLN A 71 81.02 -6.70 24.85
C GLN A 71 80.27 -7.16 23.60
N GLY A 72 80.05 -6.21 22.68
CA GLY A 72 79.27 -6.44 21.47
C GLY A 72 79.91 -7.51 20.58
N LEU A 73 79.31 -8.70 20.55
CA LEU A 73 79.60 -9.72 19.56
C LEU A 73 79.06 -9.24 18.20
N GLY A 74 79.96 -8.93 17.28
CA GLY A 74 79.61 -8.70 15.88
C GLY A 74 79.37 -10.03 15.19
N ILE A 75 78.11 -10.42 15.00
CA ILE A 75 77.78 -11.59 14.18
C ILE A 75 77.98 -11.21 12.72
N ALA A 76 78.86 -11.94 12.03
CA ALA A 76 79.22 -11.61 10.66
C ALA A 76 78.15 -12.02 9.63
N ASP A 77 77.53 -13.19 9.79
CA ASP A 77 76.45 -13.68 8.93
C ASP A 77 75.68 -14.80 9.67
N ILE A 78 74.35 -14.87 9.52
CA ILE A 78 73.52 -15.99 10.00
C ILE A 78 72.78 -16.53 8.80
N ARG A 79 73.00 -17.81 8.46
CA ARG A 79 72.33 -18.46 7.32
C ARG A 79 71.45 -19.59 7.81
N PHE A 80 70.15 -19.50 7.52
CA PHE A 80 69.20 -20.60 7.68
C PHE A 80 68.97 -21.28 6.34
N SER A 81 68.97 -22.61 6.31
CA SER A 81 68.48 -23.40 5.17
C SER A 81 67.42 -24.36 5.68
N GLY A 82 66.18 -24.20 5.25
CA GLY A 82 65.08 -25.12 5.55
C GLY A 82 64.03 -25.06 4.46
N THR A 83 63.40 -26.19 4.17
CA THR A 83 62.30 -26.24 3.21
C THR A 83 61.02 -25.84 3.94
N LEU A 84 60.59 -24.59 3.77
CA LEU A 84 59.24 -24.18 4.14
C LEU A 84 58.28 -24.88 3.17
N VAL A 85 57.44 -25.78 3.68
CA VAL A 85 56.41 -26.42 2.85
C VAL A 85 55.04 -26.03 3.36
N SER A 86 54.71 -24.76 3.14
CA SER A 86 53.34 -24.30 3.13
C SER A 86 52.77 -24.51 1.73
N SER A 87 51.55 -25.02 1.66
CA SER A 87 50.84 -25.22 0.40
C SER A 87 49.56 -24.42 0.38
N VAL A 88 49.20 -23.93 -0.81
CA VAL A 88 47.95 -23.23 -1.08
C VAL A 88 46.98 -24.21 -1.70
N LEU A 89 45.82 -24.36 -1.07
CA LEU A 89 44.65 -24.96 -1.71
C LEU A 89 43.84 -23.87 -2.39
N THR A 90 43.66 -23.97 -3.69
CA THR A 90 42.73 -23.12 -4.45
C THR A 90 41.45 -23.89 -4.67
N VAL A 91 40.30 -23.27 -4.45
CA VAL A 91 39.00 -23.86 -4.80
C VAL A 91 38.36 -23.04 -5.91
N GLY A 92 37.70 -23.72 -6.84
CA GLY A 92 36.94 -23.11 -7.92
C GLY A 92 35.59 -23.79 -8.10
N THR A 93 34.76 -23.21 -8.94
CA THR A 93 33.46 -23.78 -9.29
C THR A 93 33.21 -23.72 -10.79
N THR A 94 32.52 -24.73 -11.32
CA THR A 94 31.96 -24.76 -12.67
C THR A 94 30.45 -24.92 -12.51
N GLY A 95 29.64 -24.02 -13.07
CA GLY A 95 28.20 -23.93 -12.74
C GLY A 95 27.95 -23.04 -11.51
N GLN A 96 26.71 -23.05 -11.00
CA GLN A 96 26.31 -22.22 -9.86
C GLN A 96 26.46 -22.97 -8.54
N GLY A 97 27.26 -22.44 -7.62
CA GLY A 97 27.49 -22.97 -6.28
C GLY A 97 28.77 -22.40 -5.65
N THR A 98 29.09 -22.84 -4.44
CA THR A 98 30.30 -22.45 -3.70
C THR A 98 31.03 -23.69 -3.17
N VAL A 99 32.28 -23.50 -2.72
CA VAL A 99 33.07 -24.53 -2.03
C VAL A 99 33.53 -23.98 -0.69
N GLU A 100 33.10 -24.62 0.39
CA GLU A 100 33.54 -24.35 1.75
C GLU A 100 34.70 -25.26 2.14
N ARG A 101 35.58 -24.77 3.02
CA ARG A 101 36.81 -25.46 3.44
C ARG A 101 36.89 -25.51 4.96
N VAL A 102 37.19 -26.67 5.53
CA VAL A 102 37.37 -26.84 6.98
C VAL A 102 38.66 -27.62 7.26
N PRO A 103 39.66 -27.04 7.95
CA PRO A 103 39.70 -25.65 8.41
C PRO A 103 39.92 -24.65 7.26
N ASP A 104 39.31 -23.46 7.32
CA ASP A 104 39.54 -22.37 6.35
C ASP A 104 40.81 -21.59 6.71
N LYS A 105 41.89 -21.79 5.93
CA LYS A 105 43.20 -21.19 6.16
C LYS A 105 43.80 -20.68 4.85
N ALA A 106 44.58 -19.61 4.93
CA ALA A 106 45.34 -19.10 3.79
C ALA A 106 46.46 -20.07 3.34
N PHE A 107 47.00 -20.87 4.26
CA PHE A 107 48.07 -21.84 4.01
C PHE A 107 47.88 -23.09 4.88
N TYR A 108 48.27 -24.24 4.34
CA TYR A 108 48.18 -25.53 4.99
C TYR A 108 49.55 -26.21 5.09
N ALA A 109 49.74 -27.01 6.14
CA ALA A 109 50.92 -27.86 6.26
C ALA A 109 50.80 -29.08 5.33
N ILE A 110 51.92 -29.56 4.77
CA ILE A 110 51.92 -30.84 4.07
C ILE A 110 51.49 -31.96 5.02
N GLY A 111 50.57 -32.82 4.56
CA GLY A 111 49.94 -33.90 5.31
C GLY A 111 48.70 -33.48 6.08
N GLU A 112 48.32 -32.19 6.08
CA GLU A 112 47.12 -31.71 6.77
C GLU A 112 45.84 -32.15 6.03
N PRO A 113 44.86 -32.76 6.72
CA PRO A 113 43.56 -33.05 6.12
C PRO A 113 42.68 -31.79 6.09
N VAL A 114 42.01 -31.55 4.97
CA VAL A 114 41.06 -30.46 4.76
C VAL A 114 39.77 -31.03 4.20
N GLU A 115 38.65 -30.76 4.85
CA GLU A 115 37.32 -31.09 4.33
C GLU A 115 36.85 -29.99 3.38
N LEU A 116 36.42 -30.40 2.18
CA LEU A 116 35.84 -29.54 1.15
C LEU A 116 34.37 -29.90 0.99
N THR A 117 33.49 -28.92 1.16
CA THR A 117 32.04 -29.08 1.00
C THR A 117 31.58 -28.26 -0.19
N ALA A 118 31.11 -28.93 -1.24
CA ALA A 118 30.47 -28.27 -2.36
C ALA A 118 29.02 -27.92 -2.00
N VAL A 119 28.67 -26.65 -2.01
CA VAL A 119 27.33 -26.15 -1.70
C VAL A 119 26.66 -25.73 -3.00
N PRO A 120 25.71 -26.53 -3.54
CA PRO A 120 25.07 -26.19 -4.81
C PRO A 120 24.30 -24.88 -4.74
N GLY A 121 24.40 -24.10 -5.81
CA GLY A 121 23.55 -22.94 -6.01
C GLY A 121 22.09 -23.35 -6.19
N ARG A 122 21.19 -22.37 -6.13
CA ARG A 122 19.77 -22.64 -6.32
C ARG A 122 19.55 -23.33 -7.68
N TRP A 123 18.62 -24.29 -7.74
CA TRP A 123 18.34 -25.14 -8.92
C TRP A 123 19.53 -25.92 -9.50
N HIS A 124 20.60 -26.11 -8.73
CA HIS A 124 21.74 -26.92 -9.13
C HIS A 124 21.99 -28.03 -8.10
N ALA A 125 22.62 -29.10 -8.56
CA ALA A 125 23.14 -30.18 -7.71
C ALA A 125 24.65 -30.32 -7.92
N PHE A 126 25.35 -30.75 -6.89
CA PHE A 126 26.75 -31.15 -7.02
C PHE A 126 26.82 -32.38 -7.93
N ALA A 127 27.53 -32.26 -9.05
CA ALA A 127 27.69 -33.35 -10.00
C ALA A 127 28.94 -34.18 -9.68
N GLN A 128 30.09 -33.51 -9.60
CA GLN A 128 31.39 -34.13 -9.30
C GLN A 128 32.45 -33.04 -9.07
N TRP A 129 33.58 -33.43 -8.52
CA TRP A 129 34.81 -32.63 -8.59
C TRP A 129 35.48 -32.83 -9.95
N THR A 130 36.24 -31.84 -10.43
CA THR A 130 36.91 -31.92 -11.75
C THR A 130 37.97 -33.00 -11.86
N ASP A 131 38.42 -33.56 -10.74
CA ASP A 131 39.30 -34.72 -10.67
C ASP A 131 38.54 -36.07 -10.69
N GLY A 132 37.20 -36.04 -10.82
CA GLY A 132 36.33 -37.20 -10.93
C GLY A 132 35.79 -37.74 -9.59
N ASP A 133 36.12 -37.12 -8.46
CA ASP A 133 35.57 -37.52 -7.15
C ASP A 133 34.08 -37.14 -7.04
N LEU A 134 33.27 -38.05 -6.51
CA LEU A 134 31.82 -37.89 -6.33
C LEU A 134 31.42 -37.61 -4.87
N SER A 135 32.37 -37.56 -3.95
CA SER A 135 32.13 -37.37 -2.53
C SER A 135 31.85 -35.91 -2.20
N ASN A 136 30.79 -35.66 -1.41
CA ASN A 136 30.47 -34.34 -0.88
C ASN A 136 29.78 -34.47 0.49
N PRO A 137 30.41 -34.01 1.60
CA PRO A 137 31.76 -33.43 1.66
C PRO A 137 32.87 -34.42 1.32
N ARG A 138 34.04 -33.92 0.91
CA ARG A 138 35.24 -34.74 0.69
C ARG A 138 36.42 -34.29 1.53
N VAL A 139 37.25 -35.22 1.99
CA VAL A 139 38.48 -34.89 2.72
C VAL A 139 39.69 -35.07 1.80
N VAL A 140 40.50 -34.02 1.67
CA VAL A 140 41.74 -34.03 0.90
C VAL A 140 42.95 -33.89 1.83
N THR A 141 44.03 -34.61 1.55
CA THR A 141 45.30 -34.43 2.25
C THR A 141 46.18 -33.48 1.43
N VAL A 142 46.75 -32.47 2.08
CA VAL A 142 47.58 -31.47 1.40
C VAL A 142 48.96 -32.06 1.11
N GLU A 143 49.25 -32.35 -0.16
CA GLU A 143 50.57 -32.85 -0.59
C GLU A 143 51.44 -31.78 -1.27
N GLY A 144 50.82 -30.65 -1.64
CA GLY A 144 51.42 -29.54 -2.38
C GLY A 144 50.36 -28.50 -2.74
N ASN A 145 50.73 -27.52 -3.57
CA ASN A 145 49.74 -26.59 -4.14
C ASN A 145 48.78 -27.35 -5.04
N ALA A 146 47.48 -27.29 -4.72
CA ALA A 146 46.45 -28.00 -5.47
C ALA A 146 45.26 -27.08 -5.74
N THR A 147 44.57 -27.33 -6.86
CA THR A 147 43.30 -26.68 -7.19
C THR A 147 42.21 -27.72 -7.26
N TYR A 148 41.11 -27.46 -6.55
CA TYR A 148 39.95 -28.34 -6.52
C TYR A 148 38.72 -27.58 -7.00
N THR A 149 38.12 -28.04 -8.09
CA THR A 149 36.96 -27.37 -8.69
C THR A 149 35.72 -28.25 -8.54
N ALA A 150 34.68 -27.73 -7.90
CA ALA A 150 33.39 -28.41 -7.82
C ALA A 150 32.55 -28.08 -9.06
N ALA A 151 32.02 -29.09 -9.72
CA ALA A 151 31.09 -28.94 -10.84
C ALA A 151 29.65 -29.08 -10.35
N PHE A 152 28.81 -28.13 -10.74
CA PHE A 152 27.38 -28.09 -10.44
C PHE A 152 26.59 -28.13 -11.74
N GLU A 153 25.58 -28.99 -11.78
CA GLU A 153 24.68 -29.12 -12.93
C GLU A 153 23.26 -28.71 -12.55
N PRO A 154 22.50 -28.07 -13.46
CA PRO A 154 21.11 -27.74 -13.20
C PRO A 154 20.26 -28.98 -12.89
N THR A 155 19.41 -28.90 -11.87
CA THR A 155 18.45 -29.97 -11.54
C THR A 155 17.27 -30.02 -12.50
N GLU A 156 17.06 -28.94 -13.26
CA GLU A 156 16.01 -28.77 -14.26
C GLU A 156 16.47 -27.78 -15.35
N PRO A 157 15.82 -27.73 -16.53
CA PRO A 157 16.17 -26.78 -17.57
C PRO A 157 16.02 -25.33 -17.07
N LEU A 158 17.06 -24.51 -17.23
CA LEU A 158 17.07 -23.10 -16.82
C LEU A 158 17.07 -22.17 -18.04
N GLU A 159 16.52 -20.98 -17.87
CA GLU A 159 16.56 -19.87 -18.82
C GLU A 159 17.10 -18.60 -18.16
N THR A 160 17.75 -17.75 -18.96
CA THR A 160 18.17 -16.41 -18.56
C THR A 160 17.31 -15.38 -19.28
N LEU A 161 16.57 -14.57 -18.53
CA LEU A 161 15.67 -13.54 -19.06
C LEU A 161 16.12 -12.13 -18.62
N GLU A 162 15.89 -11.13 -19.47
CA GLU A 162 16.00 -9.71 -19.12
C GLU A 162 14.59 -9.12 -18.94
N LEU A 163 14.21 -8.84 -17.69
CA LEU A 163 12.88 -8.36 -17.34
C LEU A 163 13.01 -6.99 -16.67
N GLY A 164 12.58 -5.94 -17.35
CA GLY A 164 12.64 -4.57 -16.81
C GLY A 164 14.07 -4.08 -16.51
N GLY A 165 15.08 -4.60 -17.21
CA GLY A 165 16.49 -4.27 -16.99
C GLY A 165 17.18 -5.07 -15.88
N VAL A 166 16.53 -6.13 -15.38
CA VAL A 166 17.07 -7.07 -14.40
C VAL A 166 17.21 -8.44 -15.05
N THR A 167 18.40 -9.04 -14.96
CA THR A 167 18.66 -10.41 -15.41
C THR A 167 18.13 -11.42 -14.40
N ARG A 168 17.37 -12.41 -14.87
CA ARG A 168 16.83 -13.52 -14.06
C ARG A 168 17.29 -14.87 -14.62
N LEU A 169 17.99 -15.67 -13.81
CA LEU A 169 18.23 -17.10 -14.08
C LEU A 169 17.24 -17.93 -13.26
N ALA A 170 16.41 -18.72 -13.92
CA ALA A 170 15.35 -19.50 -13.29
C ALA A 170 14.97 -20.73 -14.16
N PRO A 171 14.20 -21.70 -13.65
CA PRO A 171 13.63 -22.78 -14.46
C PRO A 171 12.81 -22.23 -15.62
N VAL A 172 12.92 -22.89 -16.78
CA VAL A 172 12.18 -22.52 -17.99
C VAL A 172 10.69 -22.44 -17.67
N GLY A 173 10.09 -21.27 -17.90
CA GLY A 173 8.65 -21.11 -17.70
C GLY A 173 8.22 -20.67 -16.30
N MET A 174 9.16 -20.53 -15.36
CA MET A 174 8.87 -20.06 -14.00
C MET A 174 8.14 -18.72 -14.06
N PRO A 175 6.96 -18.57 -13.44
CA PRO A 175 6.21 -17.32 -13.48
C PRO A 175 7.06 -16.12 -13.03
N ALA A 176 7.04 -15.04 -13.79
CA ALA A 176 7.61 -13.75 -13.42
C ALA A 176 6.50 -12.85 -12.87
N VAL A 177 6.74 -12.27 -11.69
CA VAL A 177 5.79 -11.37 -11.03
C VAL A 177 6.24 -9.94 -11.24
N PHE A 178 5.32 -9.10 -11.66
CA PHE A 178 5.52 -7.67 -11.83
C PHE A 178 4.59 -6.93 -10.88
N VAL A 179 5.12 -5.93 -10.18
CA VAL A 179 4.36 -5.03 -9.32
C VAL A 179 4.51 -3.63 -9.89
N ASN A 180 3.39 -3.00 -10.27
CA ASN A 180 3.36 -1.71 -10.98
C ASN A 180 4.29 -1.68 -12.21
N ASN A 181 4.24 -2.74 -13.02
CA ASN A 181 5.07 -2.98 -14.21
C ASN A 181 6.58 -3.13 -13.95
N ALA A 182 7.04 -3.15 -12.70
CA ALA A 182 8.42 -3.47 -12.35
C ALA A 182 8.54 -4.95 -12.01
N PHE A 183 9.54 -5.64 -12.57
CA PHE A 183 9.81 -7.04 -12.26
C PHE A 183 10.30 -7.18 -10.80
N VAL A 184 9.75 -8.16 -10.08
CA VAL A 184 10.07 -8.43 -8.68
C VAL A 184 10.68 -9.83 -8.58
N PRO A 185 12.03 -9.95 -8.51
CA PRO A 185 12.69 -11.25 -8.39
C PRO A 185 12.55 -11.86 -7.00
N GLU A 186 12.40 -11.03 -5.96
CA GLU A 186 12.26 -11.42 -4.56
C GLU A 186 11.45 -10.37 -3.79
N GLY A 187 10.78 -10.80 -2.71
CA GLY A 187 10.04 -9.92 -1.79
C GLY A 187 10.74 -9.76 -0.43
N PRO A 188 10.22 -8.91 0.47
CA PRO A 188 8.99 -8.14 0.32
C PRO A 188 9.17 -6.87 -0.52
N VAL A 189 8.14 -6.51 -1.29
CA VAL A 189 8.02 -5.18 -1.93
C VAL A 189 6.96 -4.35 -1.21
N GLU A 190 7.28 -3.10 -0.92
CA GLU A 190 6.39 -2.20 -0.17
C GLU A 190 5.85 -1.08 -1.06
N HIS A 191 4.53 -0.91 -1.05
CA HIS A 191 3.83 0.14 -1.79
C HIS A 191 2.68 0.72 -0.97
N ARG A 192 2.15 1.88 -1.38
CA ARG A 192 1.06 2.57 -0.67
C ARG A 192 -0.24 2.44 -1.42
N GLY A 193 -1.34 2.28 -0.67
CA GLY A 193 -2.69 2.28 -1.21
C GLY A 193 -3.02 0.98 -1.94
N SER A 194 -2.51 0.82 -3.15
CA SER A 194 -2.69 -0.37 -3.98
C SER A 194 -1.58 -0.51 -5.01
N VAL A 195 -1.40 -1.74 -5.50
CA VAL A 195 -0.51 -2.06 -6.61
C VAL A 195 -1.22 -2.87 -7.67
N THR A 196 -0.78 -2.76 -8.92
CA THR A 196 -1.14 -3.70 -9.97
C THR A 196 -0.13 -4.84 -10.01
N VAL A 197 -0.61 -6.08 -9.89
CA VAL A 197 0.19 -7.30 -10.07
C VAL A 197 -0.07 -7.86 -11.46
N ALA A 198 1.00 -8.14 -12.19
CA ALA A 198 0.96 -8.87 -13.44
C ALA A 198 1.86 -10.10 -13.39
N LEU A 199 1.45 -11.16 -14.08
CA LEU A 199 2.15 -12.45 -14.13
C LEU A 199 2.50 -12.76 -15.58
N GLN A 200 3.68 -13.30 -15.82
CA GLN A 200 4.12 -13.73 -17.15
C GLN A 200 4.83 -15.08 -17.07
N THR A 201 4.76 -15.87 -18.12
CA THR A 201 5.52 -17.13 -18.27
C THR A 201 6.06 -17.23 -19.70
N THR A 202 7.18 -17.92 -19.86
CA THR A 202 7.75 -18.27 -21.17
C THR A 202 7.22 -19.59 -21.71
N LEU A 203 6.40 -20.35 -20.96
CA LEU A 203 5.76 -21.56 -21.48
C LEU A 203 4.79 -21.20 -22.62
N PRO A 204 4.99 -21.75 -23.84
CA PRO A 204 4.11 -21.46 -24.97
C PRO A 204 2.66 -21.89 -24.69
N GLY A 205 1.72 -20.96 -24.88
CA GLY A 205 0.31 -21.19 -24.57
C GLY A 205 0.05 -21.48 -23.09
N GLY A 206 0.94 -21.00 -22.21
CA GLY A 206 0.92 -21.36 -20.81
C GLY A 206 -0.30 -20.82 -20.05
N THR A 207 -0.83 -21.64 -19.15
CA THR A 207 -1.93 -21.26 -18.25
C THR A 207 -1.35 -20.92 -16.87
N LEU A 208 -1.70 -19.74 -16.35
CA LEU A 208 -1.23 -19.27 -15.05
C LEU A 208 -2.35 -19.35 -14.00
N LEU A 209 -2.06 -20.00 -12.87
CA LEU A 209 -2.92 -19.97 -11.67
C LEU A 209 -2.18 -19.28 -10.53
N TYR A 210 -2.90 -18.59 -9.64
CA TYR A 210 -2.27 -17.88 -8.53
C TYR A 210 -3.10 -17.86 -7.24
N THR A 211 -2.40 -17.61 -6.14
CA THR A 211 -2.92 -17.39 -4.79
C THR A 211 -2.32 -16.10 -4.22
N LEU A 212 -3.00 -15.50 -3.24
CA LEU A 212 -2.59 -14.26 -2.58
C LEU A 212 -2.32 -14.44 -1.07
N ASP A 213 -2.50 -15.65 -0.57
CA ASP A 213 -2.31 -16.04 0.83
C ASP A 213 -0.99 -16.80 1.07
N GLY A 214 -0.18 -16.98 0.02
CA GLY A 214 1.07 -17.73 0.07
C GLY A 214 0.94 -19.26 0.02
N SER A 215 -0.28 -19.79 -0.12
CA SER A 215 -0.49 -21.23 -0.34
C SER A 215 -0.07 -21.65 -1.75
N ASP A 216 0.32 -22.91 -1.93
CA ASP A 216 0.62 -23.46 -3.26
C ASP A 216 -0.65 -23.39 -4.14
N PRO A 217 -0.58 -22.86 -5.38
CA PRO A 217 -1.75 -22.80 -6.25
C PRO A 217 -2.24 -24.20 -6.65
N ALA A 218 -3.36 -24.63 -6.07
CA ALA A 218 -4.08 -25.84 -6.47
C ALA A 218 -4.88 -25.61 -7.77
N VAL A 219 -5.45 -26.67 -8.36
CA VAL A 219 -6.34 -26.57 -9.54
C VAL A 219 -7.58 -25.69 -9.33
N SER A 220 -7.98 -25.43 -8.08
CA SER A 220 -9.06 -24.51 -7.72
C SER A 220 -8.59 -23.06 -7.48
N ALA A 221 -7.29 -22.77 -7.65
CA ALA A 221 -6.74 -21.43 -7.55
C ALA A 221 -7.26 -20.53 -8.68
N ARG A 222 -7.06 -19.21 -8.52
CA ARG A 222 -7.58 -18.24 -9.49
C ARG A 222 -6.79 -18.29 -10.79
N LEU A 223 -7.50 -18.32 -11.92
CA LEU A 223 -6.92 -18.17 -13.25
C LEU A 223 -6.43 -16.72 -13.44
N TYR A 224 -5.21 -16.56 -13.94
CA TYR A 224 -4.68 -15.28 -14.37
C TYR A 224 -5.00 -15.06 -15.85
N ASP A 225 -5.73 -13.98 -16.15
CA ASP A 225 -6.13 -13.58 -17.51
C ASP A 225 -5.69 -12.13 -17.80
N VAL A 226 -5.84 -11.25 -16.81
CA VAL A 226 -5.40 -9.84 -16.86
C VAL A 226 -4.69 -9.43 -15.58
N PRO A 227 -3.84 -8.39 -15.60
CA PRO A 227 -3.31 -7.77 -14.38
C PRO A 227 -4.43 -7.42 -13.39
N PHE A 228 -4.15 -7.59 -12.10
CA PHE A 228 -5.13 -7.40 -11.03
C PHE A 228 -4.57 -6.51 -9.93
N GLU A 229 -5.44 -5.83 -9.20
CA GLU A 229 -5.02 -4.93 -8.12
C GLU A 229 -4.99 -5.63 -6.76
N VAL A 230 -3.99 -5.26 -5.96
CA VAL A 230 -3.78 -5.69 -4.58
C VAL A 230 -3.72 -4.43 -3.70
N SER A 231 -4.64 -4.29 -2.74
CA SER A 231 -4.71 -3.13 -1.83
C SER A 231 -4.52 -3.49 -0.35
N ARG A 232 -4.16 -4.73 -0.07
CA ARG A 232 -3.82 -5.25 1.26
C ARG A 232 -2.56 -6.10 1.14
N ASN A 233 -1.91 -6.37 2.27
CA ASN A 233 -0.80 -7.31 2.30
C ASN A 233 -1.22 -8.65 1.69
N ALA A 234 -0.40 -9.17 0.79
CA ALA A 234 -0.63 -10.42 0.11
C ALA A 234 0.70 -11.12 -0.14
N THR A 235 0.68 -12.44 -0.17
CA THR A 235 1.81 -13.26 -0.61
C THR A 235 1.42 -13.92 -1.92
N VAL A 236 1.98 -13.40 -3.02
CA VAL A 236 1.70 -13.91 -4.36
C VAL A 236 2.45 -15.21 -4.57
N ARG A 237 1.72 -16.27 -4.89
CA ARG A 237 2.28 -17.49 -5.49
C ARG A 237 1.54 -17.81 -6.75
N ALA A 238 2.25 -18.34 -7.72
CA ALA A 238 1.74 -18.68 -9.04
C ALA A 238 2.39 -19.96 -9.57
N VAL A 239 1.65 -20.65 -10.44
CA VAL A 239 2.12 -21.81 -11.19
C VAL A 239 1.79 -21.59 -12.66
N ALA A 240 2.74 -21.88 -13.53
CA ALA A 240 2.54 -21.93 -14.97
C ALA A 240 2.46 -23.38 -15.43
N TYR A 241 1.43 -23.72 -16.21
CA TYR A 241 1.32 -24.97 -16.95
C TYR A 241 1.57 -24.71 -18.43
N ASP A 242 2.18 -25.64 -19.15
CA ASP A 242 2.23 -25.59 -20.62
C ASP A 242 0.85 -25.89 -21.24
N ALA A 243 0.71 -25.67 -22.55
CA ALA A 243 -0.57 -25.91 -23.24
C ALA A 243 -1.09 -27.35 -23.15
N ALA A 244 -0.20 -28.33 -22.89
CA ALA A 244 -0.54 -29.74 -22.72
C ALA A 244 -0.75 -30.17 -21.26
N PHE A 245 -0.54 -29.27 -20.29
CA PHE A 245 -0.52 -29.57 -18.85
C PHE A 245 0.46 -30.72 -18.47
N SER A 246 1.53 -30.88 -19.24
CA SER A 246 2.57 -31.89 -19.04
C SER A 246 3.74 -31.36 -18.21
N GLN A 247 3.90 -30.04 -18.16
CA GLN A 247 4.90 -29.33 -17.38
C GLN A 247 4.21 -28.33 -16.46
N ALA A 248 4.75 -28.18 -15.25
CA ALA A 248 4.30 -27.21 -14.28
C ALA A 248 5.50 -26.61 -13.54
N VAL A 249 5.57 -25.28 -13.48
CA VAL A 249 6.65 -24.57 -12.78
C VAL A 249 6.07 -23.50 -11.88
N GLN A 250 6.51 -23.46 -10.62
CA GLN A 250 6.01 -22.54 -9.60
C GLN A 250 6.97 -21.37 -9.36
N THR A 251 6.41 -20.22 -8.99
CA THR A 251 7.20 -19.10 -8.42
C THR A 251 7.39 -19.27 -6.92
N ASP A 252 8.46 -18.65 -6.41
CA ASP A 252 8.60 -18.41 -4.98
C ASP A 252 7.50 -17.49 -4.45
N PRO A 253 7.18 -17.57 -3.15
CA PRO A 253 6.33 -16.57 -2.51
C PRO A 253 6.93 -15.17 -2.64
N ILE A 254 6.16 -14.25 -3.21
CA ILE A 254 6.49 -12.83 -3.26
C ILE A 254 5.55 -12.08 -2.33
N GLU A 255 6.10 -11.60 -1.21
CA GLU A 255 5.39 -10.74 -0.28
C GLU A 255 5.20 -9.35 -0.89
N VAL A 256 3.94 -8.94 -1.02
CA VAL A 256 3.53 -7.58 -1.40
C VAL A 256 2.94 -6.92 -0.16
N ARG A 257 3.65 -5.93 0.38
CA ARG A 257 3.20 -5.14 1.53
C ARG A 257 2.55 -3.86 1.04
N VAL A 258 1.29 -3.69 1.39
CA VAL A 258 0.51 -2.50 1.06
C VAL A 258 0.30 -1.67 2.31
N LEU A 259 0.95 -0.52 2.37
CA LEU A 259 0.80 0.45 3.42
C LEU A 259 -0.51 1.23 3.23
N PRO A 260 -1.32 1.37 4.29
CA PRO A 260 -2.62 2.03 4.21
C PRO A 260 -2.49 3.54 3.95
N THR A 261 -3.45 4.09 3.21
CA THR A 261 -3.57 5.53 2.97
C THR A 261 -4.84 6.09 3.60
N LEU A 262 -4.79 7.34 4.06
CA LEU A 262 -5.96 8.03 4.60
C LEU A 262 -6.30 9.22 3.70
N HIS A 263 -7.52 9.23 3.13
CA HIS A 263 -8.04 10.36 2.38
C HIS A 263 -9.22 11.00 3.12
N ALA A 264 -8.99 12.14 3.74
CA ALA A 264 -10.04 12.90 4.42
C ALA A 264 -10.27 14.22 3.69
N PHE A 265 -11.52 14.54 3.38
CA PHE A 265 -11.86 15.73 2.60
C PHE A 265 -13.21 16.33 3.03
N THR A 266 -13.56 17.47 2.44
CA THR A 266 -14.90 18.05 2.52
C THR A 266 -15.25 18.71 1.19
N ARG A 267 -16.55 18.80 0.87
CA ARG A 267 -17.04 19.50 -0.32
C ARG A 267 -17.12 21.02 -0.13
N GLY A 268 -17.06 21.51 1.10
CA GLY A 268 -17.10 22.94 1.44
C GLY A 268 -17.69 23.20 2.83
N GLY A 269 -17.64 24.45 3.29
CA GLY A 269 -18.17 24.88 4.60
C GLY A 269 -17.26 24.60 5.80
N GLY A 270 -16.00 24.19 5.54
CA GLY A 270 -15.03 23.91 6.58
C GLY A 270 -13.76 23.30 6.01
N SER A 271 -12.93 22.79 6.92
CA SER A 271 -11.66 22.13 6.63
C SER A 271 -11.53 20.82 7.40
N VAL A 272 -10.66 19.94 6.91
CA VAL A 272 -10.34 18.67 7.56
C VAL A 272 -8.85 18.58 7.84
N PHE A 273 -8.49 18.24 9.08
CA PHE A 273 -7.11 18.07 9.52
C PHE A 273 -6.87 16.62 9.94
N VAL A 274 -5.68 16.10 9.63
CA VAL A 274 -5.30 14.71 9.92
C VAL A 274 -3.99 14.70 10.70
N ASP A 275 -3.95 13.97 11.82
CA ASP A 275 -2.79 13.79 12.68
C ASP A 275 -2.50 12.30 12.94
N PRO A 276 -1.30 11.78 12.60
CA PRO A 276 -0.22 12.47 11.90
C PRO A 276 -0.61 12.85 10.47
N PRO A 277 -0.02 13.93 9.90
CA PRO A 277 -0.25 14.32 8.52
C PRO A 277 0.02 13.17 7.54
N ALA A 278 -0.71 13.17 6.41
CA ALA A 278 -0.57 12.15 5.38
C ALA A 278 0.90 11.96 4.97
N GLY A 279 1.40 10.73 5.00
CA GLY A 279 2.80 10.47 4.64
C GLY A 279 3.33 9.10 5.04
N SER A 280 2.87 8.51 6.15
CA SER A 280 3.19 7.11 6.52
C SER A 280 2.38 6.70 7.74
N TYR A 281 1.36 5.87 7.51
CA TYR A 281 0.71 5.12 8.56
C TYR A 281 1.30 3.72 8.54
N GLY A 282 1.91 3.30 9.65
CA GLY A 282 2.20 1.89 9.88
C GLY A 282 0.90 1.09 9.95
N PRO A 283 0.94 -0.23 9.69
CA PRO A 283 -0.20 -1.08 9.96
C PRO A 283 -0.62 -0.93 11.43
N GLU A 284 -1.92 -0.79 11.66
CA GLU A 284 -2.53 -0.61 12.98
C GLU A 284 -2.21 0.71 13.69
N GLN A 285 -1.46 1.62 13.06
CA GLN A 285 -1.27 2.97 13.57
C GLN A 285 -2.61 3.70 13.64
N SER A 286 -2.82 4.50 14.68
CA SER A 286 -3.99 5.36 14.78
C SER A 286 -3.76 6.73 14.11
N ALA A 287 -4.80 7.24 13.46
CA ALA A 287 -4.87 8.58 12.91
C ALA A 287 -6.09 9.30 13.50
N VAL A 288 -5.93 10.56 13.88
CA VAL A 288 -7.02 11.43 14.33
C VAL A 288 -7.39 12.37 13.19
N VAL A 289 -8.65 12.36 12.80
CA VAL A 289 -9.21 13.26 11.81
C VAL A 289 -10.12 14.27 12.50
N THR A 290 -9.89 15.56 12.30
CA THR A 290 -10.66 16.64 12.92
C THR A 290 -11.37 17.47 11.83
N ALA A 291 -12.67 17.63 11.98
CA ALA A 291 -13.48 18.56 11.19
C ALA A 291 -13.48 19.94 11.87
N VAL A 292 -13.18 20.98 11.10
CA VAL A 292 -13.18 22.37 11.57
C VAL A 292 -14.13 23.17 10.68
N PRO A 293 -15.32 23.54 11.17
CA PRO A 293 -16.25 24.38 10.41
C PRO A 293 -15.67 25.77 10.14
N ASP A 294 -15.98 26.33 8.97
CA ASP A 294 -15.73 27.74 8.69
C ASP A 294 -16.73 28.62 9.47
N GLU A 295 -16.48 29.93 9.56
CA GLU A 295 -17.39 30.86 10.24
C GLU A 295 -18.81 30.80 9.65
N GLY A 296 -19.80 30.59 10.51
CA GLY A 296 -21.22 30.47 10.12
C GLY A 296 -21.63 29.09 9.59
N TRP A 297 -20.71 28.11 9.59
CA TRP A 297 -21.01 26.71 9.30
C TRP A 297 -20.95 25.86 10.56
N GLU A 298 -21.66 24.75 10.53
CA GLU A 298 -21.68 23.75 11.59
C GLU A 298 -21.28 22.39 11.03
N PHE A 299 -20.49 21.62 11.79
CA PHE A 299 -20.23 20.23 11.46
C PHE A 299 -21.51 19.42 11.69
N LEU A 300 -21.95 18.68 10.68
CA LEU A 300 -23.16 17.84 10.78
C LEU A 300 -22.78 16.41 11.14
N TYR A 301 -21.96 15.76 10.29
CA TYR A 301 -21.56 14.37 10.45
C TYR A 301 -20.46 14.00 9.43
N TRP A 302 -19.89 12.81 9.59
CA TRP A 302 -18.96 12.20 8.64
C TRP A 302 -19.64 11.17 7.73
N PHE A 303 -19.21 11.13 6.46
CA PHE A 303 -19.39 10.01 5.55
C PHE A 303 -18.06 9.24 5.38
N GLY A 304 -18.13 8.01 4.85
CA GLY A 304 -16.97 7.17 4.53
C GLY A 304 -16.65 6.10 5.57
N ASP A 305 -15.36 5.79 5.72
CA ASP A 305 -14.75 4.81 6.64
C ASP A 305 -14.76 5.26 8.11
N VAL A 306 -15.90 5.73 8.61
CA VAL A 306 -16.01 6.23 9.99
C VAL A 306 -16.67 5.17 10.88
N PRO A 307 -16.08 4.85 12.05
CA PRO A 307 -16.75 4.04 13.06
C PRO A 307 -18.13 4.60 13.38
N MET A 308 -19.16 3.75 13.43
CA MET A 308 -20.55 4.20 13.54
C MET A 308 -20.80 5.11 14.75
N ASP A 309 -20.12 4.84 15.87
CA ASP A 309 -20.18 5.59 17.13
C ASP A 309 -19.47 6.96 17.08
N GLN A 310 -18.72 7.25 16.02
CA GLN A 310 -17.98 8.50 15.83
C GLN A 310 -18.51 9.32 14.64
N THR A 311 -19.63 8.93 14.03
CA THR A 311 -20.19 9.60 12.85
C THR A 311 -20.59 11.06 13.10
N GLU A 312 -20.99 11.39 14.33
CA GLU A 312 -21.43 12.74 14.73
C GLU A 312 -20.39 13.46 15.61
N THR A 313 -19.20 12.89 15.80
CA THR A 313 -18.13 13.53 16.58
C THR A 313 -17.25 14.40 15.68
N HIS A 314 -16.91 15.61 16.13
CA HIS A 314 -16.03 16.52 15.38
C HIS A 314 -14.62 15.95 15.16
N GLN A 315 -14.22 14.97 15.97
CA GLN A 315 -12.97 14.22 15.83
C GLN A 315 -13.26 12.73 15.70
N VAL A 316 -12.52 12.07 14.81
CA VAL A 316 -12.60 10.63 14.57
C VAL A 316 -11.22 10.02 14.77
N VAL A 317 -11.16 8.95 15.54
CA VAL A 317 -9.96 8.12 15.70
C VAL A 317 -10.09 6.88 14.83
N LEU A 318 -9.17 6.74 13.88
CA LEU A 318 -9.13 5.67 12.90
C LEU A 318 -7.93 4.77 13.15
N THR A 319 -8.14 3.45 13.10
CA THR A 319 -7.04 2.48 13.09
C THR A 319 -6.72 2.09 11.65
N MET A 320 -5.50 2.36 11.20
CA MET A 320 -5.05 2.18 9.82
C MET A 320 -4.73 0.71 9.53
N THR A 321 -5.78 -0.11 9.39
CA THR A 321 -5.70 -1.53 8.98
C THR A 321 -5.83 -1.73 7.47
N SER A 322 -6.35 -0.72 6.78
CA SER A 322 -6.48 -0.65 5.32
C SER A 322 -6.55 0.82 4.91
N SER A 323 -6.58 1.08 3.61
CA SER A 323 -6.79 2.43 3.12
C SER A 323 -8.20 2.92 3.41
N LEU A 324 -8.34 4.09 4.03
CA LEU A 324 -9.60 4.65 4.51
C LEU A 324 -9.89 5.99 3.81
N CYS A 325 -11.16 6.30 3.62
CA CYS A 325 -11.61 7.57 3.06
C CYS A 325 -12.82 8.14 3.81
N LEU A 326 -12.86 9.43 4.09
CA LEU A 326 -13.99 10.06 4.78
C LEU A 326 -14.25 11.50 4.31
N GLU A 327 -15.53 11.87 4.29
CA GLU A 327 -16.02 13.21 3.95
C GLU A 327 -16.60 13.87 5.21
N ALA A 328 -16.07 15.03 5.61
CA ALA A 328 -16.76 15.89 6.59
C ALA A 328 -17.89 16.64 5.89
N VAL A 329 -19.10 16.53 6.44
CA VAL A 329 -20.27 17.26 5.96
C VAL A 329 -20.52 18.44 6.89
N PHE A 330 -20.40 19.66 6.34
CA PHE A 330 -20.76 20.89 7.02
C PHE A 330 -22.08 21.44 6.47
N GLY A 331 -22.87 22.05 7.35
CA GLY A 331 -24.15 22.65 7.02
C GLY A 331 -24.28 24.07 7.53
N THR A 332 -25.13 24.85 6.86
CA THR A 332 -25.52 26.19 7.31
C THR A 332 -26.99 26.45 6.99
N GLY A 333 -27.57 27.41 7.67
CA GLY A 333 -28.93 27.89 7.44
C GLY A 333 -28.96 29.18 6.62
N PHE A 334 -30.15 29.54 6.16
CA PHE A 334 -30.44 30.86 5.60
C PHE A 334 -31.76 31.37 6.18
N SER A 335 -31.94 32.68 6.22
CA SER A 335 -33.17 33.31 6.68
C SER A 335 -34.10 33.64 5.52
N THR A 336 -35.41 33.62 5.77
CA THR A 336 -36.42 34.08 4.81
C THR A 336 -37.08 35.38 5.27
N GLY A 337 -37.32 36.30 4.35
CA GLY A 337 -38.09 37.53 4.60
C GLY A 337 -39.33 37.59 3.71
N VAL A 338 -40.43 38.13 4.24
CA VAL A 338 -41.69 38.33 3.51
C VAL A 338 -42.07 39.80 3.54
N ILE A 339 -42.34 40.38 2.37
CA ILE A 339 -42.92 41.71 2.20
C ILE A 339 -44.27 41.54 1.50
N GLY A 340 -45.34 42.12 2.06
CA GLY A 340 -46.72 41.85 1.64
C GLY A 340 -47.29 40.63 2.36
N SER A 341 -48.38 40.04 1.84
CA SER A 341 -49.06 38.92 2.49
C SER A 341 -48.89 37.61 1.72
N GLY A 342 -48.33 36.60 2.39
CA GLY A 342 -48.08 35.28 1.84
C GLY A 342 -47.00 34.55 2.64
N GLU A 343 -46.55 33.42 2.13
CA GLU A 343 -45.57 32.55 2.77
C GLU A 343 -44.58 31.95 1.76
N ILE A 344 -43.45 31.44 2.27
CA ILE A 344 -42.45 30.72 1.50
C ILE A 344 -42.48 29.25 1.95
N HIS A 345 -42.80 28.34 1.04
CA HIS A 345 -42.65 26.90 1.26
C HIS A 345 -41.26 26.45 0.83
N GLN A 346 -40.57 25.73 1.72
CA GLN A 346 -39.22 25.21 1.50
C GLN A 346 -39.28 23.70 1.24
N SER A 347 -38.53 23.22 0.25
CA SER A 347 -38.41 21.79 -0.07
C SER A 347 -36.99 21.47 -0.53
N PRO A 348 -36.23 20.63 0.21
CA PRO A 348 -36.57 20.05 1.51
C PRO A 348 -36.73 21.12 2.60
N ALA A 349 -37.48 20.81 3.67
CA ALA A 349 -37.62 21.67 4.83
C ALA A 349 -36.58 21.28 5.89
N GLY A 350 -35.95 22.27 6.52
CA GLY A 350 -34.98 22.08 7.59
C GLY A 350 -34.25 23.37 7.97
N ASP A 351 -33.51 23.29 9.07
CA ASP A 351 -32.81 24.44 9.65
C ASP A 351 -31.40 24.61 9.08
N LEU A 352 -30.68 23.49 8.89
CA LEU A 352 -29.35 23.44 8.32
C LEU A 352 -29.37 22.60 7.04
N TYR A 353 -28.62 23.06 6.05
CA TYR A 353 -28.48 22.38 4.77
C TYR A 353 -26.99 22.10 4.52
N PRO A 354 -26.62 20.86 4.14
CA PRO A 354 -25.26 20.56 3.73
C PRO A 354 -24.78 21.51 2.62
N TYR A 355 -23.49 21.81 2.59
CA TYR A 355 -22.89 22.64 1.55
C TYR A 355 -23.33 22.22 0.13
N GLY A 356 -23.78 23.20 -0.66
CA GLY A 356 -24.23 23.02 -2.03
C GLY A 356 -25.63 22.42 -2.19
N THR A 357 -26.38 22.24 -1.10
CA THR A 357 -27.78 21.76 -1.20
C THR A 357 -28.64 22.75 -1.97
N VAL A 358 -29.43 22.25 -2.91
CA VAL A 358 -30.42 23.05 -3.64
C VAL A 358 -31.76 22.95 -2.90
N VAL A 359 -32.20 24.08 -2.35
CA VAL A 359 -33.49 24.24 -1.67
C VAL A 359 -34.45 24.93 -2.63
N ARG A 360 -35.58 24.28 -2.90
CA ARG A 360 -36.66 24.88 -3.69
C ARG A 360 -37.56 25.71 -2.81
N LEU A 361 -37.67 26.99 -3.14
CA LEU A 361 -38.50 27.99 -2.47
C LEU A 361 -39.73 28.28 -3.33
N CYS A 362 -40.92 27.97 -2.83
CA CYS A 362 -42.18 28.27 -3.50
C CYS A 362 -42.89 29.41 -2.76
N ALA A 363 -43.09 30.52 -3.45
CA ALA A 363 -43.86 31.65 -2.93
C ALA A 363 -45.36 31.36 -3.07
N VAL A 364 -46.08 31.34 -1.94
CA VAL A 364 -47.52 31.15 -1.88
C VAL A 364 -48.16 32.44 -1.39
N PRO A 365 -48.78 33.25 -2.28
CA PRO A 365 -49.41 34.49 -1.89
C PRO A 365 -50.69 34.23 -1.09
N ALA A 366 -51.01 35.14 -0.17
CA ALA A 366 -52.32 35.14 0.48
C ALA A 366 -53.43 35.49 -0.54
N SER A 367 -54.68 35.23 -0.15
CA SER A 367 -55.84 35.61 -0.97
C SER A 367 -55.85 37.13 -1.23
N GLY A 368 -55.96 37.54 -2.49
CA GLY A 368 -55.91 38.94 -2.90
C GLY A 368 -54.52 39.45 -3.30
N ASP A 369 -53.46 38.68 -3.07
CA ASP A 369 -52.10 39.01 -3.47
C ASP A 369 -51.56 38.05 -4.55
N ALA A 370 -50.47 38.45 -5.20
CA ALA A 370 -49.68 37.62 -6.12
C ALA A 370 -48.19 37.73 -5.79
N PHE A 371 -47.46 36.66 -6.09
CA PHE A 371 -46.00 36.69 -6.09
C PHE A 371 -45.52 37.81 -7.03
N ALA A 372 -44.60 38.67 -6.57
CA ALA A 372 -44.03 39.71 -7.41
C ALA A 372 -42.63 39.32 -7.86
N ARG A 373 -41.71 39.07 -6.91
CA ARG A 373 -40.30 38.72 -7.18
C ARG A 373 -39.58 38.23 -5.92
N TRP A 374 -38.43 37.61 -6.15
CA TRP A 374 -37.42 37.36 -5.12
C TRP A 374 -36.42 38.53 -5.01
N GLY A 375 -35.75 38.61 -3.86
CA GLY A 375 -34.73 39.62 -3.54
C GLY A 375 -33.71 39.15 -2.49
N ASN A 376 -32.78 40.04 -2.17
CA ASN A 376 -31.60 39.81 -1.32
C ASN A 376 -30.67 38.73 -1.89
N ALA A 377 -30.56 37.57 -1.23
CA ALA A 377 -29.65 36.51 -1.63
C ALA A 377 -30.07 35.81 -2.93
N ALA A 378 -31.28 36.07 -3.42
CA ALA A 378 -31.78 35.62 -4.70
C ALA A 378 -32.40 36.78 -5.49
N ALA A 379 -32.81 36.52 -6.73
CA ALA A 379 -33.48 37.49 -7.59
C ALA A 379 -34.37 36.80 -8.63
N GLY A 380 -35.20 37.60 -9.31
CA GLY A 380 -36.00 37.14 -10.44
C GLY A 380 -37.46 36.85 -10.09
N THR A 381 -38.19 36.39 -11.11
CA THR A 381 -39.65 36.17 -11.08
C THR A 381 -40.02 34.71 -11.34
N ALA A 382 -39.06 33.80 -11.24
CA ALA A 382 -39.34 32.37 -11.27
C ALA A 382 -40.00 31.94 -9.95
N ASN A 383 -41.08 31.17 -10.02
CA ASN A 383 -41.70 30.58 -8.84
C ASN A 383 -42.19 29.16 -9.23
N PRO A 384 -41.61 28.09 -8.67
CA PRO A 384 -40.60 28.07 -7.59
C PRO A 384 -39.21 28.61 -7.99
N LEU A 385 -38.40 28.98 -6.99
CA LEU A 385 -36.98 29.35 -7.09
C LEU A 385 -36.11 28.21 -6.57
N GLU A 386 -35.06 27.84 -7.29
CA GLU A 386 -34.00 26.96 -6.79
C GLU A 386 -32.88 27.79 -6.16
N PHE A 387 -32.66 27.63 -4.86
CA PHE A 387 -31.66 28.36 -4.09
C PHE A 387 -30.56 27.40 -3.61
N VAL A 388 -29.31 27.68 -3.97
CA VAL A 388 -28.16 26.89 -3.53
C VAL A 388 -27.65 27.42 -2.20
N VAL A 389 -27.50 26.55 -1.19
CA VAL A 389 -26.91 26.89 0.11
C VAL A 389 -25.40 26.67 0.05
N ASP A 390 -24.66 27.69 -0.38
CA ASP A 390 -23.20 27.67 -0.55
C ASP A 390 -22.46 28.70 0.32
N GLN A 391 -23.21 29.56 1.04
CA GLN A 391 -22.70 30.60 1.91
C GLN A 391 -23.58 30.74 3.16
N PRO A 392 -23.00 31.04 4.34
CA PRO A 392 -23.74 31.21 5.58
C PRO A 392 -24.38 32.60 5.70
N GLY A 393 -25.37 32.75 6.59
CA GLY A 393 -25.96 34.05 6.94
C GLY A 393 -26.72 34.75 5.81
N ARG A 394 -27.12 34.01 4.77
CA ARG A 394 -27.85 34.55 3.62
C ARG A 394 -29.31 34.78 4.00
N THR A 395 -29.93 35.81 3.40
CA THR A 395 -31.38 36.07 3.54
C THR A 395 -32.03 36.08 2.17
N VAL A 396 -33.04 35.24 1.94
CA VAL A 396 -33.87 35.27 0.73
C VAL A 396 -35.19 35.97 1.05
N THR A 397 -35.55 37.00 0.29
CA THR A 397 -36.79 37.74 0.52
C THR A 397 -37.76 37.58 -0.64
N VAL A 398 -39.03 37.36 -0.32
CA VAL A 398 -40.13 37.39 -1.29
C VAL A 398 -40.91 38.69 -1.14
N ILE A 399 -41.35 39.23 -2.27
CA ILE A 399 -42.30 40.34 -2.31
C ILE A 399 -43.60 39.83 -2.92
N PHE A 400 -44.70 40.07 -2.20
CA PHE A 400 -46.07 39.90 -2.68
C PHE A 400 -46.67 41.27 -2.98
N ALA A 401 -47.44 41.36 -4.06
CA ALA A 401 -48.15 42.57 -4.46
C ALA A 401 -49.64 42.31 -4.57
N THR A 402 -50.44 43.29 -4.16
CA THR A 402 -51.90 43.21 -4.22
C THR A 402 -52.39 43.16 -5.65
N LEU A 403 -53.31 42.23 -5.91
CA LEU A 403 -53.93 42.04 -7.20
C LEU A 403 -54.84 43.23 -7.51
N THR A 404 -54.63 43.88 -8.66
CA THR A 404 -55.56 44.86 -9.24
C THR A 404 -56.48 44.18 -10.26
N ASP A 405 -57.60 44.84 -10.60
CA ASP A 405 -58.40 44.54 -11.79
C ASP A 405 -58.96 43.10 -11.90
N ASN A 406 -59.64 42.63 -10.85
CA ASN A 406 -60.35 41.33 -10.84
C ASN A 406 -59.48 40.12 -11.27
N ARG A 407 -58.15 40.24 -11.12
CA ARG A 407 -57.19 39.15 -11.35
C ARG A 407 -57.16 38.19 -10.17
N LYS A 408 -56.75 36.96 -10.43
CA LYS A 408 -56.57 35.89 -9.44
C LYS A 408 -55.19 35.27 -9.59
N SER A 409 -54.57 34.95 -8.47
CA SER A 409 -53.27 34.29 -8.42
C SER A 409 -53.42 32.79 -8.63
N LEU A 410 -52.49 32.19 -9.37
CA LEU A 410 -52.39 30.75 -9.51
C LEU A 410 -50.96 30.36 -9.15
N VAL A 411 -50.83 29.50 -8.14
CA VAL A 411 -49.56 28.90 -7.76
C VAL A 411 -49.67 27.40 -7.92
N VAL A 412 -48.65 26.80 -8.51
CA VAL A 412 -48.50 25.34 -8.53
C VAL A 412 -47.37 25.00 -7.57
N LEU A 413 -47.63 24.09 -6.64
CA LEU A 413 -46.68 23.68 -5.61
C LEU A 413 -46.16 22.27 -5.95
N PRO A 414 -44.95 22.12 -6.50
CA PRO A 414 -44.39 20.80 -6.78
C PRO A 414 -43.95 20.11 -5.48
N LEU A 415 -44.64 19.04 -5.12
CA LEU A 415 -44.31 18.16 -4.00
C LEU A 415 -43.52 16.98 -4.55
N GLY A 416 -42.22 16.92 -4.26
CA GLY A 416 -41.32 15.90 -4.82
C GLY A 416 -40.45 16.39 -5.96
N ALA A 417 -39.78 15.49 -6.66
CA ALA A 417 -38.74 15.85 -7.63
C ALA A 417 -39.32 16.01 -9.05
N GLY A 418 -39.72 17.23 -9.37
CA GLY A 418 -40.26 17.65 -10.66
C GLY A 418 -40.65 19.12 -10.67
N SER A 419 -41.11 19.59 -11.82
CA SER A 419 -41.62 20.94 -12.04
C SER A 419 -42.92 20.90 -12.83
N VAL A 420 -43.60 22.05 -12.96
CA VAL A 420 -44.82 22.15 -13.77
C VAL A 420 -44.67 23.33 -14.72
N LEU A 421 -44.85 23.05 -16.01
CA LEU A 421 -44.95 24.08 -17.04
C LEU A 421 -46.38 24.62 -17.07
N MET A 422 -46.50 25.94 -17.19
CA MET A 422 -47.78 26.64 -17.22
C MET A 422 -47.94 27.39 -18.54
N GLU A 423 -49.08 27.19 -19.21
CA GLU A 423 -49.41 27.86 -20.48
C GLU A 423 -50.81 28.49 -20.42
N PRO A 424 -50.95 29.82 -20.51
CA PRO A 424 -49.87 30.81 -20.62
C PRO A 424 -49.06 30.93 -19.32
N ALA A 425 -47.75 31.19 -19.43
CA ALA A 425 -46.89 31.39 -18.27
C ALA A 425 -47.28 32.66 -17.50
N GLY A 426 -47.30 32.55 -16.16
CA GLY A 426 -47.61 33.66 -15.29
C GLY A 426 -47.95 33.20 -13.87
N ASN A 427 -48.26 34.15 -13.01
CA ASN A 427 -48.57 33.91 -11.60
C ASN A 427 -49.86 34.62 -11.15
N ALA A 428 -50.48 35.39 -12.04
CA ALA A 428 -51.79 35.96 -11.85
C ALA A 428 -52.48 36.22 -13.19
N PHE A 429 -53.76 35.88 -13.26
CA PHE A 429 -54.52 35.79 -14.50
C PHE A 429 -55.86 36.51 -14.35
N ALA A 430 -56.43 36.98 -15.47
CA ALA A 430 -57.79 37.50 -15.47
C ALA A 430 -58.78 36.37 -15.16
N ARG A 431 -59.88 36.67 -14.47
CA ARG A 431 -60.97 35.71 -14.23
C ARG A 431 -61.51 35.18 -15.58
N GLY A 432 -61.68 33.87 -15.68
CA GLY A 432 -62.08 33.15 -16.89
C GLY A 432 -60.93 32.70 -17.80
N THR A 433 -59.67 33.09 -17.50
CA THR A 433 -58.50 32.60 -18.25
C THR A 433 -58.41 31.08 -18.13
N ARG A 434 -58.14 30.40 -19.24
CA ARG A 434 -57.81 28.96 -19.24
C ARG A 434 -56.30 28.79 -19.18
N VAL A 435 -55.82 28.01 -18.22
CA VAL A 435 -54.41 27.71 -18.00
C VAL A 435 -54.21 26.21 -18.09
N THR A 436 -53.21 25.79 -18.86
CA THR A 436 -52.80 24.39 -19.00
C THR A 436 -51.57 24.14 -18.14
N LEU A 437 -51.63 23.13 -17.29
CA LEU A 437 -50.57 22.69 -16.38
C LEU A 437 -50.02 21.36 -16.86
N THR A 438 -48.75 21.35 -17.25
CA THR A 438 -48.05 20.15 -17.74
C THR A 438 -46.96 19.77 -16.75
N PRO A 439 -47.07 18.62 -16.06
CA PRO A 439 -46.05 18.18 -15.12
C PRO A 439 -44.81 17.68 -15.87
N VAL A 440 -43.63 18.03 -15.36
CA VAL A 440 -42.32 17.65 -15.90
C VAL A 440 -41.54 16.95 -14.78
N PRO A 441 -41.60 15.61 -14.70
CA PRO A 441 -40.81 14.87 -13.71
C PRO A 441 -39.30 15.06 -13.95
N ALA A 442 -38.53 15.16 -12.86
CA ALA A 442 -37.07 15.14 -12.96
C ALA A 442 -36.57 13.74 -13.43
N PRO A 443 -35.33 13.60 -13.94
CA PRO A 443 -34.82 12.31 -14.39
C PRO A 443 -34.90 11.22 -13.30
N GLY A 444 -35.57 10.11 -13.62
CA GLY A 444 -35.81 8.97 -12.72
C GLY A 444 -37.07 9.10 -11.83
N GLN A 445 -37.82 10.19 -11.97
CA GLN A 445 -39.02 10.47 -11.18
C GLN A 445 -40.30 10.32 -12.00
N VAL A 446 -41.44 10.22 -11.32
CA VAL A 446 -42.76 10.05 -11.91
C VAL A 446 -43.71 11.08 -11.31
N PHE A 447 -44.56 11.68 -12.14
CA PHE A 447 -45.70 12.47 -11.68
C PHE A 447 -46.81 11.52 -11.20
N THR A 448 -47.25 11.67 -9.95
CA THR A 448 -48.20 10.75 -9.31
C THR A 448 -49.63 11.31 -9.23
N GLY A 449 -49.81 12.62 -9.41
CA GLY A 449 -51.14 13.23 -9.48
C GLY A 449 -51.20 14.67 -8.95
N TRP A 450 -52.37 15.28 -9.12
CA TRP A 450 -52.72 16.57 -8.52
C TRP A 450 -53.58 16.32 -7.27
N ASP A 451 -53.57 17.22 -6.28
CA ASP A 451 -54.45 17.11 -5.10
C ASP A 451 -55.93 17.44 -5.38
N ASP A 452 -56.28 17.96 -6.57
CA ASP A 452 -57.67 18.23 -6.95
C ASP A 452 -58.33 16.95 -7.52
N PRO A 453 -59.40 16.42 -6.92
CA PRO A 453 -59.97 15.11 -7.25
C PRO A 453 -60.77 15.07 -8.55
N THR A 454 -60.90 16.18 -9.28
CA THR A 454 -61.87 16.25 -10.37
C THR A 454 -61.40 15.64 -11.69
N GLU A 455 -60.11 15.63 -12.03
CA GLU A 455 -59.59 14.89 -13.18
C GLU A 455 -58.11 14.49 -12.99
N ALA A 456 -57.84 13.18 -12.94
CA ALA A 456 -56.50 12.60 -13.00
C ALA A 456 -55.91 12.68 -14.42
N VAL A 457 -56.01 13.85 -15.06
CA VAL A 457 -55.60 14.09 -16.45
C VAL A 457 -54.32 14.92 -16.46
N SER A 458 -53.39 14.54 -17.34
CA SER A 458 -52.16 15.27 -17.61
C SER A 458 -52.08 15.49 -19.13
N PRO A 459 -52.05 16.75 -19.62
CA PRO A 459 -52.01 17.99 -18.85
C PRO A 459 -53.37 18.34 -18.19
N LEU A 460 -53.33 19.09 -17.08
CA LEU A 460 -54.51 19.59 -16.39
C LEU A 460 -54.89 20.98 -16.92
N VAL A 461 -56.12 21.15 -17.39
CA VAL A 461 -56.64 22.45 -17.87
C VAL A 461 -57.60 23.04 -16.85
N ILE A 462 -57.28 24.22 -16.33
CA ILE A 462 -58.11 24.91 -15.34
C ILE A 462 -58.64 26.24 -15.89
N THR A 463 -59.87 26.60 -15.49
CA THR A 463 -60.40 27.94 -15.73
C THR A 463 -60.33 28.75 -14.44
N ILE A 464 -59.66 29.90 -14.48
CA ILE A 464 -59.39 30.72 -13.30
C ILE A 464 -60.65 31.44 -12.82
N GLY A 465 -61.27 30.93 -11.76
CA GLY A 465 -62.41 31.58 -11.09
C GLY A 465 -62.00 32.39 -9.87
N GLU A 466 -61.12 31.84 -9.04
CA GLU A 466 -60.59 32.40 -7.79
C GLU A 466 -59.10 32.12 -7.68
N SER A 467 -58.41 32.75 -6.72
CA SER A 467 -57.00 32.47 -6.45
C SER A 467 -56.85 31.02 -5.97
N ARG A 468 -55.85 30.29 -6.47
CA ARG A 468 -55.65 28.86 -6.15
C ARG A 468 -54.18 28.52 -5.97
N VAL A 469 -53.96 27.55 -5.07
CA VAL A 469 -52.71 26.80 -4.95
C VAL A 469 -53.02 25.37 -5.35
N ILE A 470 -52.30 24.82 -6.32
CA ILE A 470 -52.48 23.45 -6.81
C ILE A 470 -51.22 22.65 -6.51
N PRO A 471 -51.26 21.74 -5.53
CA PRO A 471 -50.17 20.79 -5.31
C PRO A 471 -50.04 19.79 -6.46
N ALA A 472 -48.81 19.55 -6.88
CA ALA A 472 -48.44 18.61 -7.94
C ALA A 472 -47.47 17.58 -7.38
N HIS A 473 -47.88 16.32 -7.30
CA HIS A 473 -47.09 15.27 -6.67
C HIS A 473 -46.16 14.59 -7.66
N PHE A 474 -44.91 14.47 -7.27
CA PHE A 474 -43.85 13.75 -7.95
C PHE A 474 -43.21 12.78 -6.96
N THR A 475 -42.66 11.68 -7.46
CA THR A 475 -41.85 10.81 -6.62
C THR A 475 -40.58 11.53 -6.12
N GLN A 476 -40.03 11.04 -5.01
CA GLN A 476 -38.72 11.43 -4.45
C GLN A 476 -37.80 10.20 -4.39
N ARG A 477 -37.67 9.50 -5.52
CA ARG A 477 -36.82 8.30 -5.60
C ARG A 477 -35.35 8.71 -5.45
N PRO A 478 -34.62 8.17 -4.46
CA PRO A 478 -33.21 8.48 -4.33
C PRO A 478 -32.41 7.90 -5.50
N ARG A 479 -31.19 8.41 -5.69
CA ARG A 479 -30.23 7.87 -6.65
C ARG A 479 -29.15 7.10 -5.90
N LEU A 480 -28.82 5.92 -6.43
CA LEU A 480 -27.70 5.11 -5.97
C LEU A 480 -26.47 5.45 -6.81
N GLN A 481 -25.37 5.79 -6.15
CA GLN A 481 -24.11 6.15 -6.78
C GLN A 481 -22.95 5.44 -6.09
N PHE A 482 -21.85 5.26 -6.81
CA PHE A 482 -20.59 4.91 -6.15
C PHE A 482 -20.09 6.12 -5.38
N ASP A 483 -19.55 5.87 -4.19
CA ASP A 483 -18.98 6.93 -3.39
C ASP A 483 -17.72 7.53 -4.07
N ASP A 484 -17.47 8.82 -3.82
CA ASP A 484 -16.25 9.50 -4.27
C ASP A 484 -15.03 8.92 -3.54
N CYS A 485 -15.25 8.41 -2.33
CA CYS A 485 -14.40 7.48 -1.62
C CYS A 485 -14.38 6.11 -2.30
N ARG A 486 -13.85 5.99 -3.52
CA ARG A 486 -13.68 4.68 -4.17
C ARG A 486 -12.53 3.91 -3.52
N PRO A 487 -12.75 2.82 -2.77
CA PRO A 487 -11.75 1.79 -2.69
C PRO A 487 -11.70 1.09 -4.05
N ILE A 488 -10.52 1.13 -4.63
CA ILE A 488 -10.07 0.25 -5.69
C ILE A 488 -10.46 -1.21 -5.33
N ARG A 489 -10.94 -1.97 -6.32
CA ARG A 489 -11.65 -3.27 -6.17
C ARG A 489 -10.80 -4.42 -5.58
N SER A 490 -10.28 -4.31 -4.36
CA SER A 490 -9.55 -5.44 -3.76
C SER A 490 -9.59 -5.48 -2.22
N GLY A 491 -10.78 -5.76 -1.66
CA GLY A 491 -10.90 -6.36 -0.34
C GLY A 491 -11.54 -5.51 0.77
N GLY A 492 -12.08 -4.34 0.46
CA GLY A 492 -13.03 -3.62 1.32
C GLY A 492 -14.49 -3.86 0.90
N PRO A 493 -15.49 -3.47 1.73
CA PRO A 493 -16.88 -3.55 1.33
C PRO A 493 -17.16 -2.63 0.13
N LEU A 494 -18.16 -2.98 -0.67
CA LEU A 494 -18.68 -2.05 -1.67
C LEU A 494 -19.42 -0.92 -0.96
N ARG A 495 -18.91 0.31 -1.06
CA ARG A 495 -19.65 1.48 -0.58
C ARG A 495 -20.52 2.08 -1.65
N LEU A 496 -21.78 2.28 -1.29
CA LEU A 496 -22.77 2.93 -2.12
C LEU A 496 -23.32 4.14 -1.37
N ARG A 497 -23.38 5.23 -2.10
CA ARG A 497 -23.94 6.50 -1.66
C ARG A 497 -25.35 6.64 -2.21
N ILE A 498 -26.25 7.10 -1.36
CA ILE A 498 -27.63 7.38 -1.69
C ILE A 498 -27.83 8.88 -1.61
N GLU A 499 -28.33 9.49 -2.68
CA GLU A 499 -28.56 10.94 -2.75
C GLU A 499 -29.99 11.26 -3.15
N GLY A 500 -30.52 12.36 -2.60
CA GLY A 500 -31.85 12.87 -2.92
C GLY A 500 -33.00 12.07 -2.30
N ALA A 501 -32.70 11.29 -1.26
CA ALA A 501 -33.75 10.71 -0.43
C ALA A 501 -34.49 11.82 0.34
N PRO A 502 -35.77 11.61 0.72
CA PRO A 502 -36.40 12.49 1.68
C PRO A 502 -35.58 12.51 2.99
N TRP A 503 -35.65 13.63 3.70
CA TRP A 503 -34.82 13.82 4.89
C TRP A 503 -35.28 12.93 6.04
N GLU A 504 -34.33 12.31 6.72
CA GLU A 504 -34.54 11.43 7.87
C GLU A 504 -35.40 10.19 7.57
N THR A 505 -35.37 9.70 6.32
CA THR A 505 -36.05 8.45 5.95
C THR A 505 -35.12 7.24 5.97
N ASP A 506 -35.65 6.09 6.38
CA ASP A 506 -34.99 4.80 6.22
C ASP A 506 -34.85 4.45 4.73
N VAL A 507 -33.63 4.16 4.29
CA VAL A 507 -33.32 3.68 2.94
C VAL A 507 -32.70 2.29 3.04
N ARG A 508 -33.20 1.38 2.20
CA ARG A 508 -32.84 -0.03 2.24
C ARG A 508 -32.13 -0.43 0.96
N LEU A 509 -30.93 -0.96 1.07
CA LEU A 509 -30.22 -1.52 -0.07
C LEU A 509 -30.57 -2.99 -0.22
N GLN A 510 -30.95 -3.40 -1.42
CA GLN A 510 -31.15 -4.80 -1.78
C GLN A 510 -30.15 -5.23 -2.86
N SER A 511 -29.79 -6.51 -2.84
CA SER A 511 -28.94 -7.12 -3.87
C SER A 511 -29.57 -8.38 -4.45
N SER A 512 -29.23 -8.66 -5.71
CA SER A 512 -29.57 -9.90 -6.40
C SER A 512 -28.41 -10.38 -7.26
N VAL A 513 -28.33 -11.69 -7.53
CA VAL A 513 -27.38 -12.27 -8.51
C VAL A 513 -28.02 -12.52 -9.87
N GLU A 514 -29.34 -12.42 -9.96
CA GLU A 514 -30.13 -12.85 -11.13
C GLU A 514 -31.31 -11.93 -11.47
N LEU A 515 -31.43 -10.78 -10.80
CA LEU A 515 -32.49 -9.77 -10.95
C LEU A 515 -33.90 -10.21 -10.51
N GLN A 516 -34.08 -11.44 -10.02
CA GLN A 516 -35.38 -11.96 -9.58
C GLN A 516 -35.51 -11.97 -8.06
N ASP A 517 -34.61 -12.67 -7.38
CA ASP A 517 -34.61 -12.75 -5.92
C ASP A 517 -33.75 -11.63 -5.31
N TRP A 518 -34.38 -10.79 -4.50
CA TRP A 518 -33.76 -9.63 -3.88
C TRP A 518 -33.69 -9.81 -2.37
N SER A 519 -32.48 -9.78 -1.82
CA SER A 519 -32.24 -9.81 -0.37
C SER A 519 -31.80 -8.45 0.14
N LEU A 520 -32.20 -8.10 1.36
CA LEU A 520 -31.69 -6.92 2.06
C LEU A 520 -30.18 -7.09 2.28
N VAL A 521 -29.42 -6.08 1.90
CA VAL A 521 -27.99 -5.96 2.19
C VAL A 521 -27.82 -5.31 3.55
N ASP A 522 -28.36 -4.10 3.66
CA ASP A 522 -28.23 -3.21 4.81
C ASP A 522 -29.21 -2.03 4.66
N SER A 523 -29.38 -1.24 5.71
CA SER A 523 -30.29 -0.09 5.79
C SER A 523 -29.66 1.08 6.54
N ALA A 524 -29.97 2.30 6.13
CA ALA A 524 -29.45 3.51 6.77
C ALA A 524 -30.50 4.62 6.80
N ILE A 525 -30.36 5.56 7.73
CA ILE A 525 -31.18 6.78 7.76
C ILE A 525 -30.54 7.82 6.82
N ALA A 526 -31.34 8.36 5.90
CA ALA A 526 -30.91 9.41 4.99
C ALA A 526 -30.87 10.79 5.66
N ARG A 527 -29.75 11.10 6.30
CA ARG A 527 -29.51 12.37 6.98
C ARG A 527 -29.33 13.48 5.96
N HIS A 528 -30.18 14.50 6.04
CA HIS A 528 -30.18 15.62 5.08
C HIS A 528 -30.24 15.16 3.61
N GLY A 529 -30.96 14.05 3.35
CA GLY A 529 -31.17 13.49 2.01
C GLY A 529 -29.99 12.70 1.46
N ARG A 530 -29.01 12.36 2.29
CA ARG A 530 -27.88 11.49 1.94
C ARG A 530 -27.77 10.32 2.91
N ALA A 531 -27.39 9.15 2.40
CA ALA A 531 -27.05 7.98 3.21
C ALA A 531 -25.88 7.21 2.59
N GLN A 532 -25.19 6.43 3.40
CA GLN A 532 -24.16 5.51 2.97
C GLN A 532 -24.53 4.10 3.43
N ILE A 533 -24.38 3.14 2.53
CA ILE A 533 -24.58 1.73 2.82
C ILE A 533 -23.39 0.93 2.28
N SER A 534 -22.96 -0.08 3.03
CA SER A 534 -21.79 -0.91 2.68
C SER A 534 -22.18 -2.38 2.50
N ASP A 535 -21.78 -3.01 1.39
CA ASP A 535 -21.90 -4.46 1.20
C ASP A 535 -20.58 -5.15 1.56
N TRP A 536 -20.57 -5.84 2.70
CA TRP A 536 -19.39 -6.51 3.26
C TRP A 536 -19.14 -7.92 2.70
N ARG A 537 -20.04 -8.44 1.86
CA ARG A 537 -19.90 -9.81 1.34
C ARG A 537 -18.76 -9.85 0.34
N GLU A 538 -17.89 -10.85 0.46
CA GLU A 538 -16.81 -11.06 -0.50
C GLU A 538 -17.36 -11.14 -1.93
N PHE A 539 -16.65 -10.48 -2.85
CA PHE A 539 -16.89 -10.59 -4.28
C PHE A 539 -16.41 -11.96 -4.77
N ALA A 540 -17.15 -13.01 -4.42
CA ALA A 540 -17.16 -14.24 -5.20
C ALA A 540 -17.63 -13.89 -6.64
N PRO A 541 -17.17 -14.58 -7.69
CA PRO A 541 -17.21 -14.13 -9.10
C PRO A 541 -18.61 -13.98 -9.73
N ALA A 542 -19.70 -14.02 -8.94
CA ALA A 542 -21.03 -13.72 -9.42
C ALA A 542 -21.22 -12.20 -9.58
N THR A 543 -21.70 -11.80 -10.76
CA THR A 543 -22.22 -10.44 -10.97
C THR A 543 -23.34 -10.18 -9.96
N ARG A 544 -23.27 -9.06 -9.23
CA ARG A 544 -24.32 -8.62 -8.31
C ARG A 544 -24.98 -7.35 -8.84
N TYR A 545 -26.30 -7.31 -8.70
CA TYR A 545 -27.14 -6.18 -9.01
C TYR A 545 -27.64 -5.55 -7.72
N TYR A 546 -27.73 -4.23 -7.68
CA TYR A 546 -28.14 -3.46 -6.51
C TYR A 546 -29.35 -2.58 -6.84
N ARG A 547 -30.27 -2.44 -5.89
CA ARG A 547 -31.39 -1.50 -5.98
C ARG A 547 -31.77 -0.97 -4.59
N LEU A 548 -32.47 0.15 -4.57
CA LEU A 548 -33.15 0.61 -3.36
C LEU A 548 -34.48 -0.15 -3.22
N GLY A 549 -34.68 -0.74 -2.04
CA GLY A 549 -35.92 -1.39 -1.65
C GLY A 549 -37.02 -0.38 -1.32
N PRO A 550 -38.28 -0.85 -1.26
CA PRO A 550 -39.41 -0.05 -0.80
C PRO A 550 -39.34 0.32 0.67
#